data_AF-A0A0K8RJV7-F1
#
_entry.id   AF-A0A0K8RJV7-F1
#
_cell.length_a   1.000
_cell.length_b   1.000
_cell.length_c   1.000
_cell.angle_alpha   90.00
_cell.angle_beta   90.00
_cell.angle_gamma   90.00
#
_symmetry.space_group_name_H-M   'P 1'
#
loop_
_entity.id
_entity.type
_entity.pdbx_description
1 polymer ?
#
loop_
_entity_poly.entity_id
_entity_poly.type
_entity_poly.pdbx_seq_one_letter_code
_entity_poly.pdbx_strand_id
1 'polypeptide(L)'
;MNATDMVKAAYRSCLGHYGYYDDEAAAIRRVLKKHGIDEWPSTKTFRSYLDVLNITGLQPLFGIEVTRTRQKFPTNIIELTTASSYALPWREWPNHGIGKRKAVKIETEYKYLIKNTILLLNNKVQDLETIANSIIYMEKAMAKLDEMRRDRVSGFWTEPTLSLNGLSQHFENNFPLWYLLAAHFKKANITLTRSDRAHFPFFHLTRAVVNWIEMVNSTDLYNFIGWLWILRYINVAGGQLTQYFEEFEENTKFRLRDPKAWEDVCLDALVTDETTMYAPAANLYLEKYFTPGEKIKALNMVRNIQAQLVTLVNKNPWMNTRAGK
;
A
#
# COMPACT_ATOMS: atom_id res chain seq x y z
N MET A 1 15.74 -12.22 -24.53
CA MET A 1 15.26 -12.78 -23.25
C MET A 1 13.75 -12.70 -23.27
N ASN A 2 13.03 -13.82 -23.15
CA ASN A 2 11.56 -13.79 -23.12
C ASN A 2 11.06 -13.42 -21.71
N ALA A 3 9.76 -13.11 -21.56
CA ALA A 3 9.19 -12.66 -20.28
C ALA A 3 9.34 -13.72 -19.16
N THR A 4 9.28 -15.00 -19.52
CA THR A 4 9.46 -16.12 -18.61
C THR A 4 10.92 -16.26 -18.13
N ASP A 5 11.91 -15.99 -18.99
CA ASP A 5 13.32 -15.97 -18.64
C ASP A 5 13.63 -14.82 -17.67
N MET A 6 12.95 -13.67 -17.83
CA MET A 6 13.05 -12.54 -16.90
C MET A 6 12.58 -12.93 -15.49
N VAL A 7 11.44 -13.62 -15.37
CA VAL A 7 10.94 -14.11 -14.06
C VAL A 7 11.95 -15.06 -13.42
N LYS A 8 12.47 -16.03 -14.18
CA LYS A 8 13.47 -16.98 -13.68
C LYS A 8 14.75 -16.29 -13.22
N ALA A 9 15.22 -15.29 -13.98
CA ALA A 9 16.41 -14.53 -13.62
C ALA A 9 16.20 -13.69 -12.36
N ALA A 10 15.07 -12.98 -12.25
CA ALA A 10 14.71 -12.20 -11.08
C ALA A 10 14.56 -13.07 -9.83
N TYR A 11 13.91 -14.24 -9.96
CA TYR A 11 13.73 -15.18 -8.87
C TYR A 11 15.07 -15.73 -8.37
N ARG A 12 15.94 -16.17 -9.28
CA ARG A 12 17.31 -16.61 -8.93
C ARG A 12 18.12 -15.50 -8.27
N SER A 13 17.98 -14.27 -8.74
CA SER A 13 18.64 -13.12 -8.13
C SER A 13 18.17 -12.92 -6.69
N CYS A 14 16.86 -13.01 -6.43
CA CYS A 14 16.32 -12.88 -5.08
C CYS A 14 16.81 -14.00 -4.14
N LEU A 15 16.77 -15.26 -4.60
CA LEU A 15 17.28 -16.40 -3.84
C LEU A 15 18.77 -16.26 -3.49
N GLY A 16 19.57 -15.73 -4.42
CA GLY A 16 21.01 -15.56 -4.24
C GLY A 16 21.43 -14.47 -3.26
N HIS A 17 20.50 -13.62 -2.80
CA HIS A 17 20.78 -12.50 -1.89
C HIS A 17 20.08 -12.68 -0.53
N TYR A 18 19.94 -13.92 -0.06
CA TYR A 18 19.55 -14.18 1.33
C TYR A 18 20.67 -13.74 2.28
N GLY A 19 20.37 -12.81 3.20
CA GLY A 19 21.30 -12.36 4.22
C GLY A 19 22.05 -11.06 3.88
N TYR A 20 23.23 -10.87 4.49
CA TYR A 20 24.00 -9.63 4.48
C TYR A 20 24.60 -9.31 3.10
N TYR A 21 24.42 -8.08 2.64
CA TYR A 21 25.10 -7.55 1.45
C TYR A 21 25.54 -6.11 1.71
N ASP A 22 26.82 -5.82 1.45
CA ASP A 22 27.49 -4.56 1.86
C ASP A 22 26.83 -3.28 1.34
N ASP A 23 26.11 -3.37 0.23
CA ASP A 23 25.47 -2.24 -0.44
C ASP A 23 24.00 -2.03 -0.02
N GLU A 24 23.51 -2.69 1.03
CA GLU A 24 22.10 -2.60 1.47
C GLU A 24 21.64 -1.18 1.74
N ALA A 25 22.34 -0.45 2.60
CA ALA A 25 21.97 0.93 2.92
C ALA A 25 21.99 1.81 1.66
N ALA A 26 22.93 1.58 0.74
CA ALA A 26 22.98 2.29 -0.53
C ALA A 26 21.82 1.91 -1.46
N ALA A 27 21.40 0.64 -1.49
CA ALA A 27 20.26 0.16 -2.25
C ALA A 27 18.95 0.79 -1.73
N ILE A 28 18.74 0.79 -0.41
CA ILE A 28 17.58 1.43 0.22
C ILE A 28 17.55 2.92 -0.11
N ARG A 29 18.67 3.64 0.06
CA ARG A 29 18.77 5.06 -0.32
C ARG A 29 18.45 5.31 -1.80
N ARG A 30 18.90 4.44 -2.72
CA ARG A 30 18.57 4.55 -4.15
C ARG A 30 17.07 4.36 -4.40
N VAL A 31 16.41 3.45 -3.69
CA VAL A 31 14.96 3.25 -3.78
C VAL A 31 14.23 4.48 -3.25
N LEU A 32 14.57 4.96 -2.05
CA LEU A 32 13.99 6.16 -1.45
C LEU A 32 14.14 7.38 -2.37
N LYS A 33 15.31 7.56 -2.99
CA LYS A 33 15.56 8.62 -3.96
C LYS A 33 14.62 8.58 -5.16
N LYS A 34 14.23 7.40 -5.66
CA LYS A 34 13.23 7.28 -6.74
C LYS A 34 11.85 7.81 -6.32
N HIS A 35 11.58 7.83 -5.01
CA HIS A 35 10.38 8.38 -4.41
C HIS A 35 10.58 9.81 -3.88
N GLY A 36 11.64 10.51 -4.31
CA GLY A 36 11.94 11.89 -3.92
C GLY A 36 12.60 12.03 -2.55
N ILE A 37 12.90 10.91 -1.87
CA ILE A 37 13.46 10.92 -0.52
C ILE A 37 14.98 10.76 -0.63
N ASP A 38 15.68 11.88 -0.85
CA ASP A 38 17.14 11.89 -1.04
C ASP A 38 17.92 11.68 0.27
N GLU A 39 17.42 12.28 1.35
CA GLU A 39 18.00 12.20 2.69
C GLU A 39 16.91 11.76 3.66
N TRP A 40 17.08 10.59 4.29
CA TRP A 40 16.17 10.09 5.32
C TRP A 40 16.92 9.59 6.55
N PRO A 41 16.45 9.91 7.77
CA PRO A 41 15.45 10.96 8.03
C PRO A 41 16.03 12.34 7.69
N SER A 42 15.14 13.27 7.31
CA SER A 42 15.48 14.67 7.15
C SER A 42 15.41 15.39 8.50
N THR A 43 16.45 16.16 8.79
CA THR A 43 16.47 17.14 9.89
C THR A 43 16.18 18.56 9.39
N LYS A 44 15.94 18.74 8.09
CA LYS A 44 15.64 20.04 7.48
C LYS A 44 14.18 20.41 7.77
N THR A 45 13.95 21.69 8.04
CA THR A 45 12.60 22.25 8.16
C THR A 45 12.02 22.51 6.77
N PHE A 46 10.87 21.89 6.48
CA PHE A 46 10.08 22.20 5.29
C PHE A 46 9.09 23.33 5.62
N ARG A 47 8.80 24.22 4.65
CA ARG A 47 7.96 25.40 4.92
C ARG A 47 6.49 25.04 4.95
N SER A 48 6.09 24.03 4.19
CA SER A 48 4.70 23.58 4.10
C SER A 48 4.59 22.10 3.77
N TYR A 49 3.43 21.51 4.03
CA TYR A 49 3.10 20.15 3.60
C TYR A 49 3.22 20.01 2.07
N LEU A 50 2.97 21.09 1.33
CA LEU A 50 3.01 21.08 -0.13
C LEU A 50 4.45 20.92 -0.65
N ASP A 51 5.44 21.48 0.05
CA ASP A 51 6.86 21.25 -0.28
C ASP A 51 7.18 19.75 -0.21
N VAL A 52 6.67 19.07 0.81
CA VAL A 52 6.85 17.64 1.01
C VAL A 52 6.15 16.85 -0.10
N LEU A 53 4.86 17.10 -0.34
CA LEU A 53 4.09 16.35 -1.34
C LEU A 53 4.53 16.61 -2.78
N ASN A 54 5.14 17.77 -3.08
CA ASN A 54 5.76 18.03 -4.38
C ASN A 54 6.99 17.14 -4.62
N ILE A 55 7.70 16.80 -3.55
CA ILE A 55 8.88 15.95 -3.59
C ILE A 55 8.47 14.47 -3.59
N THR A 56 7.66 14.05 -2.61
CA THR A 56 7.33 12.65 -2.37
C THR A 56 6.18 12.15 -3.24
N GLY A 57 5.28 13.04 -3.65
CA GLY A 57 3.99 12.70 -4.22
C GLY A 57 2.97 12.24 -3.17
N LEU A 58 1.83 11.74 -3.65
CA LEU A 58 0.69 11.28 -2.84
C LEU A 58 0.85 9.87 -2.27
N GLN A 59 1.58 8.99 -2.97
CA GLN A 59 1.93 7.67 -2.45
C GLN A 59 3.09 7.82 -1.45
N PRO A 60 3.08 7.10 -0.31
CA PRO A 60 2.21 5.97 0.01
C PRO A 60 0.96 6.33 0.83
N LEU A 61 0.73 7.61 1.15
CA LEU A 61 -0.43 8.06 1.96
C LEU A 61 -1.77 7.74 1.30
N PHE A 62 -1.82 7.83 -0.03
CA PHE A 62 -2.96 7.44 -0.85
C PHE A 62 -2.61 6.30 -1.80
N GLY A 63 -3.54 5.36 -1.96
CA GLY A 63 -3.57 4.44 -3.09
C GLY A 63 -4.10 5.16 -4.33
N ILE A 64 -3.44 4.95 -5.46
CA ILE A 64 -3.81 5.54 -6.74
C ILE A 64 -3.83 4.41 -7.75
N GLU A 65 -5.01 4.14 -8.30
CA GLU A 65 -5.22 3.08 -9.28
C GLU A 65 -6.00 3.60 -10.49
N VAL A 66 -5.89 2.87 -11.59
CA VAL A 66 -6.69 3.11 -12.79
C VAL A 66 -7.55 1.89 -13.01
N THR A 67 -8.81 1.95 -12.58
CA THR A 67 -9.74 0.82 -12.57
C THR A 67 -10.78 0.96 -13.68
N ARG A 68 -11.42 -0.14 -14.08
CA ARG A 68 -12.59 -0.05 -14.97
C ARG A 68 -13.78 0.46 -14.17
N THR A 69 -14.44 1.49 -14.67
CA THR A 69 -15.66 2.00 -14.03
C THR A 69 -16.76 0.94 -13.99
N ARG A 70 -17.48 0.85 -12.85
CA ARG A 70 -18.70 0.02 -12.72
C ARG A 70 -19.91 0.63 -13.43
N GLN A 71 -19.82 1.89 -13.86
CA GLN A 71 -20.88 2.60 -14.56
C GLN A 71 -20.82 2.32 -16.08
N LYS A 72 -21.92 2.54 -16.82
CA LYS A 72 -22.03 2.33 -18.28
C LYS A 72 -21.23 3.38 -19.10
N PHE A 73 -19.96 3.63 -18.75
CA PHE A 73 -19.05 4.46 -19.54
C PHE A 73 -17.89 3.61 -20.06
N PRO A 74 -17.38 3.84 -21.27
CA PRO A 74 -16.39 2.97 -21.90
C PRO A 74 -14.95 3.18 -21.40
N THR A 75 -14.72 3.76 -20.22
CA THR A 75 -13.39 4.26 -19.83
C THR A 75 -12.91 3.76 -18.48
N ASN A 76 -11.60 3.58 -18.37
CA ASN A 76 -10.95 3.47 -17.06
C ASN A 76 -11.13 4.79 -16.28
N ILE A 77 -11.13 4.71 -14.96
CA ILE A 77 -11.27 5.84 -14.05
C ILE A 77 -10.11 5.84 -13.06
N ILE A 78 -9.67 7.04 -12.65
CA ILE A 78 -8.70 7.19 -11.57
C ILE A 78 -9.42 6.90 -10.26
N GLU A 79 -8.96 5.95 -9.48
CA GLU A 79 -9.46 5.68 -8.15
C GLU A 79 -8.45 6.15 -7.11
N LEU A 80 -8.87 7.03 -6.20
CA LEU A 80 -8.06 7.47 -5.08
C LEU A 80 -8.59 6.83 -3.79
N THR A 81 -7.80 5.93 -3.22
CA THR A 81 -8.08 5.31 -1.93
C THR A 81 -7.13 5.87 -0.88
N THR A 82 -7.56 5.90 0.37
CA THR A 82 -6.64 6.12 1.50
C THR A 82 -6.05 4.77 1.87
N ALA A 83 -4.73 4.64 1.79
CA ALA A 83 -4.05 3.41 2.17
C ALA A 83 -3.92 3.36 3.69
N SER A 84 -4.21 2.22 4.32
CA SER A 84 -3.87 1.96 5.73
C SER A 84 -2.35 1.97 5.86
N SER A 85 -1.81 3.15 6.14
CA SER A 85 -0.38 3.44 6.04
C SER A 85 0.24 3.47 7.44
N TYR A 86 0.32 2.31 8.08
CA TYR A 86 0.95 2.12 9.39
C TYR A 86 1.28 0.64 9.57
N ALA A 87 2.31 0.32 10.36
CA ALA A 87 2.77 -1.05 10.50
C ALA A 87 2.02 -1.83 11.59
N LEU A 88 1.63 -1.14 12.66
CA LEU A 88 1.08 -1.77 13.86
C LEU A 88 -0.42 -1.51 13.99
N PRO A 89 -1.19 -2.46 14.56
CA PRO A 89 -2.62 -2.30 14.82
C PRO A 89 -2.86 -1.41 16.05
N TRP A 90 -2.38 -0.16 15.98
CA TRP A 90 -2.32 0.80 17.08
C TRP A 90 -3.62 0.98 17.87
N ARG A 91 -4.74 0.72 17.20
CA ARG A 91 -6.10 0.88 17.71
C ARG A 91 -6.85 -0.44 17.93
N GLU A 92 -6.32 -1.54 17.39
CA GLU A 92 -6.99 -2.83 17.34
C GLU A 92 -6.29 -3.89 18.19
N TRP A 93 -5.33 -3.50 19.05
CA TRP A 93 -4.63 -4.42 19.95
C TRP A 93 -5.55 -5.46 20.62
N PRO A 94 -6.72 -5.09 21.21
CA PRO A 94 -7.61 -6.07 21.83
C PRO A 94 -8.21 -7.06 20.83
N ASN A 95 -8.51 -6.63 19.60
CA ASN A 95 -9.03 -7.50 18.53
C ASN A 95 -8.01 -8.56 18.11
N HIS A 96 -6.73 -8.28 18.30
CA HIS A 96 -5.62 -9.22 18.10
C HIS A 96 -5.23 -9.99 19.37
N GLY A 97 -6.00 -9.91 20.46
CA GLY A 97 -5.67 -10.56 21.72
C GLY A 97 -4.44 -9.99 22.43
N ILE A 98 -4.06 -8.75 22.12
CA ILE A 98 -2.86 -8.09 22.66
C ILE A 98 -3.26 -7.19 23.83
N GLY A 99 -2.88 -7.61 25.04
CA GLY A 99 -3.08 -6.82 26.26
C GLY A 99 -2.14 -5.60 26.36
N LYS A 100 -2.51 -4.62 27.21
CA LYS A 100 -1.80 -3.35 27.39
C LYS A 100 -0.28 -3.50 27.61
N ARG A 101 0.14 -4.43 28.49
CA ARG A 101 1.56 -4.67 28.77
C ARG A 101 2.32 -5.15 27.53
N LYS A 102 1.73 -6.05 26.75
CA LYS A 102 2.33 -6.55 25.50
C LYS A 102 2.37 -5.43 24.45
N ALA A 103 1.33 -4.60 24.34
CA ALA A 103 1.31 -3.45 23.44
C ALA A 103 2.44 -2.44 23.76
N VAL A 104 2.70 -2.12 25.03
CA VAL A 104 3.81 -1.24 25.44
C VAL A 104 5.17 -1.85 25.08
N LYS A 105 5.33 -3.17 25.27
CA LYS A 105 6.55 -3.88 24.85
C LYS A 105 6.73 -3.78 23.34
N ILE A 106 5.68 -4.07 22.56
CA ILE A 106 5.70 -3.98 21.10
C ILE A 106 6.09 -2.57 20.64
N GLU A 107 5.48 -1.53 21.20
CA GLU A 107 5.80 -0.15 20.86
C GLU A 107 7.26 0.21 21.18
N THR A 108 7.78 -0.30 22.30
CA THR A 108 9.18 -0.08 22.70
C THR A 108 10.15 -0.73 21.72
N GLU A 109 9.93 -1.98 21.36
CA GLU A 109 10.75 -2.70 20.37
C GLU A 109 10.61 -2.07 18.97
N TYR A 110 9.41 -1.62 18.61
CA TYR A 110 9.17 -0.96 17.32
C TYR A 110 9.93 0.36 17.21
N LYS A 111 10.05 1.10 18.31
CA LYS A 111 10.90 2.30 18.38
C LYS A 111 12.37 1.96 18.19
N TYR A 112 12.87 0.87 18.78
CA TYR A 112 14.24 0.42 18.55
C TYR A 112 14.50 0.06 17.09
N LEU A 113 13.57 -0.65 16.46
CA LEU A 113 13.61 -0.97 15.04
C LEU A 113 13.73 0.29 14.16
N ILE A 114 12.92 1.32 14.42
CA ILE A 114 13.01 2.60 13.69
C ILE A 114 14.39 3.24 13.89
N LYS A 115 14.89 3.30 15.14
CA LYS A 115 16.19 3.92 15.47
C LYS A 115 17.36 3.20 14.82
N ASN A 116 17.37 1.88 14.83
CA ASN A 116 18.39 1.07 14.17
C ASN A 116 18.36 1.28 12.65
N THR A 117 17.17 1.38 12.07
CA THR A 117 17.02 1.68 10.64
C THR A 117 17.52 3.08 10.29
N ILE A 118 17.29 4.09 11.15
CA ILE A 118 17.87 5.42 10.99
C ILE A 118 19.40 5.34 10.99
N LEU A 119 20.00 4.61 11.93
CA LEU A 119 21.46 4.48 12.00
C LEU A 119 22.06 3.75 10.80
N LEU A 120 21.37 2.73 10.29
CA LEU A 120 21.73 2.02 9.06
C LEU A 120 21.78 2.98 7.86
N LEU A 121 20.75 3.81 7.71
CA LEU A 121 20.60 4.69 6.55
C LEU A 121 21.30 6.04 6.70
N ASN A 122 21.54 6.52 7.91
CA ASN A 122 22.22 7.77 8.20
C ASN A 122 22.78 7.78 9.63
N ASN A 123 24.01 7.28 9.78
CA ASN A 123 24.70 7.20 11.07
C ASN A 123 25.08 8.55 11.72
N LYS A 124 24.83 9.68 11.05
CA LYS A 124 25.14 11.02 11.58
C LYS A 124 23.98 11.63 12.38
N VAL A 125 22.80 11.02 12.34
CA VAL A 125 21.61 11.54 13.03
C VAL A 125 21.76 11.36 14.54
N GLN A 126 21.68 12.45 15.29
CA GLN A 126 21.79 12.45 16.75
C GLN A 126 20.43 12.32 17.45
N ASP A 127 19.39 12.94 16.91
CA ASP A 127 18.06 13.02 17.55
C ASP A 127 17.15 11.83 17.21
N LEU A 128 17.69 10.62 17.39
CA LEU A 128 17.02 9.36 17.02
C LEU A 128 15.69 9.18 17.77
N GLU A 129 15.66 9.56 19.04
CA GLU A 129 14.52 9.36 19.92
C GLU A 129 13.33 10.24 19.50
N THR A 130 13.56 11.52 19.22
CA THR A 130 12.50 12.44 18.79
C THR A 130 11.95 12.04 17.43
N ILE A 131 12.83 11.69 16.48
CA ILE A 131 12.41 11.27 15.13
C ILE A 131 11.58 9.97 15.21
N ALA A 132 12.03 8.97 15.97
CA ALA A 132 11.29 7.71 16.11
C ALA A 132 9.93 7.91 16.80
N ASN A 133 9.87 8.74 17.85
CA ASN A 133 8.61 9.08 18.53
C ASN A 133 7.66 9.83 17.60
N SER A 134 8.18 10.75 16.77
CA SER A 134 7.40 11.46 15.76
C SER A 134 6.80 10.51 14.72
N ILE A 135 7.59 9.57 14.18
CA ILE A 135 7.09 8.55 13.24
C ILE A 135 5.97 7.71 13.87
N ILE A 136 6.16 7.23 15.11
CA ILE A 136 5.13 6.47 15.83
C ILE A 136 3.87 7.30 16.07
N TYR A 137 4.02 8.58 16.42
CA TYR A 137 2.89 9.50 16.59
C TYR A 137 2.08 9.64 15.30
N MET A 138 2.77 9.82 14.17
CA MET A 138 2.15 9.92 12.85
C MET A 138 1.40 8.64 12.46
N GLU A 139 1.99 7.46 12.70
CA GLU A 139 1.30 6.18 12.48
C GLU A 139 0.05 6.02 13.35
N LYS A 140 0.14 6.36 14.65
CA LYS A 140 -1.02 6.32 15.55
C LYS A 140 -2.14 7.25 15.10
N ALA A 141 -1.79 8.43 14.60
CA ALA A 141 -2.76 9.38 14.04
C ALA A 141 -3.43 8.81 12.79
N MET A 142 -2.67 8.23 11.85
CA MET A 142 -3.22 7.56 10.66
C MET A 142 -4.11 6.36 11.02
N ALA A 143 -3.71 5.54 11.99
CA ALA A 143 -4.53 4.42 12.47
C ALA A 143 -5.83 4.86 13.12
N LYS A 144 -5.84 6.03 13.78
CA LYS A 144 -7.08 6.65 14.29
C LYS A 144 -7.99 7.12 13.16
N LEU A 145 -7.42 7.71 12.10
CA LEU A 145 -8.21 8.11 10.92
C LEU A 145 -8.83 6.90 10.22
N ASP A 146 -8.09 5.79 10.10
CA ASP A 146 -8.60 4.57 9.47
C ASP A 146 -9.74 3.89 10.26
N GLU A 147 -9.93 4.22 11.55
CA GLU A 147 -11.15 3.82 12.29
C GLU A 147 -12.43 4.32 11.57
N MET A 148 -12.36 5.49 10.92
CA MET A 148 -13.47 6.05 10.13
C MET A 148 -13.84 5.20 8.91
N ARG A 149 -12.98 4.25 8.51
CA ARG A 149 -13.29 3.24 7.48
C ARG A 149 -14.26 2.18 8.01
N ARG A 150 -14.19 1.84 9.31
CA ARG A 150 -15.01 0.82 9.98
C ARG A 150 -16.40 1.32 10.37
N ASP A 151 -16.53 2.62 10.65
CA ASP A 151 -17.83 3.26 10.97
C ASP A 151 -18.82 3.29 9.77
N ARG A 152 -18.38 2.79 8.61
CA ARG A 152 -19.13 2.67 7.35
C ARG A 152 -20.30 1.67 7.42
N VAL A 153 -20.47 0.95 8.53
CA VAL A 153 -21.55 -0.04 8.69
C VAL A 153 -22.94 0.62 8.85
N SER A 154 -23.03 1.94 9.09
CA SER A 154 -24.32 2.64 9.22
C SER A 154 -24.47 3.84 8.27
N GLY A 155 -24.85 3.58 7.02
CA GLY A 155 -25.70 4.46 6.20
C GLY A 155 -25.06 5.68 5.53
N PHE A 156 -25.07 5.65 4.18
CA PHE A 156 -24.99 6.82 3.28
C PHE A 156 -23.72 7.69 3.31
N TRP A 157 -22.55 7.09 3.10
CA TRP A 157 -21.39 7.86 2.64
C TRP A 157 -21.25 7.73 1.12
N THR A 158 -21.34 8.86 0.41
CA THR A 158 -21.21 8.89 -1.05
C THR A 158 -19.79 8.48 -1.45
N GLU A 159 -19.67 7.58 -2.43
CA GLU A 159 -18.44 7.27 -3.15
C GLU A 159 -18.44 8.11 -4.46
N PRO A 160 -18.22 9.45 -4.39
CA PRO A 160 -18.44 10.30 -5.54
C PRO A 160 -17.42 10.01 -6.64
N THR A 161 -17.84 10.30 -7.86
CA THR A 161 -16.92 10.53 -8.97
C THR A 161 -16.90 12.01 -9.24
N LEU A 162 -15.79 12.68 -8.90
CA LEU A 162 -15.63 14.12 -9.03
C LEU A 162 -14.81 14.45 -10.27
N SER A 163 -15.13 15.58 -10.91
CA SER A 163 -14.25 16.13 -11.95
C SER A 163 -12.99 16.68 -11.28
N LEU A 164 -11.85 16.59 -11.97
CA LEU A 164 -10.62 17.26 -11.54
C LEU A 164 -10.80 18.79 -11.53
N ASN A 165 -11.69 19.32 -12.38
CA ASN A 165 -12.13 20.69 -12.30
C ASN A 165 -12.91 20.94 -10.99
N GLY A 166 -12.43 21.87 -10.16
CA GLY A 166 -13.06 22.19 -8.89
C GLY A 166 -12.80 21.17 -7.76
N LEU A 167 -12.00 20.13 -7.99
CA LEU A 167 -11.70 19.10 -6.99
C LEU A 167 -11.19 19.70 -5.67
N SER A 168 -10.35 20.73 -5.75
CA SER A 168 -9.81 21.44 -4.58
C SER A 168 -10.88 22.07 -3.69
N GLN A 169 -12.03 22.46 -4.24
CA GLN A 169 -13.10 23.13 -3.50
C GLN A 169 -13.81 22.21 -2.50
N HIS A 170 -13.58 20.90 -2.59
CA HIS A 170 -14.15 19.94 -1.65
C HIS A 170 -13.29 19.74 -0.39
N PHE A 171 -12.17 20.47 -0.26
CA PHE A 171 -11.27 20.44 0.89
C PHE A 171 -11.21 21.83 1.54
N GLU A 172 -11.11 21.89 2.86
CA GLU A 172 -11.28 23.12 3.65
C GLU A 172 -10.36 24.26 3.21
N ASN A 173 -9.08 23.97 2.95
CA ASN A 173 -8.07 24.97 2.56
C ASN A 173 -7.77 24.95 1.06
N ASN A 174 -8.71 24.51 0.21
CA ASN A 174 -8.50 24.33 -1.22
C ASN A 174 -7.32 23.43 -1.58
N PHE A 175 -7.13 22.35 -0.81
CA PHE A 175 -6.00 21.41 -0.98
C PHE A 175 -5.79 21.06 -2.47
N PRO A 176 -4.57 21.20 -3.02
CA PRO A 176 -4.32 21.16 -4.46
C PRO A 176 -4.24 19.72 -5.01
N LEU A 177 -5.23 18.87 -4.69
CA LEU A 177 -5.23 17.45 -5.04
C LEU A 177 -5.15 17.22 -6.56
N TRP A 178 -5.82 18.04 -7.37
CA TRP A 178 -5.76 17.93 -8.83
C TRP A 178 -4.33 18.06 -9.35
N TYR A 179 -3.56 19.00 -8.78
CA TYR A 179 -2.20 19.30 -9.19
C TYR A 179 -1.26 18.15 -8.80
N LEU A 180 -1.43 17.62 -7.59
CA LEU A 180 -0.67 16.47 -7.10
C LEU A 180 -0.97 15.20 -7.91
N LEU A 181 -2.23 14.97 -8.29
CA LEU A 181 -2.62 13.90 -9.21
C LEU A 181 -1.99 14.09 -10.61
N ALA A 182 -2.07 15.29 -11.17
CA ALA A 182 -1.45 15.57 -12.47
C ALA A 182 0.07 15.33 -12.44
N ALA A 183 0.75 15.73 -11.36
CA ALA A 183 2.17 15.47 -11.17
C ALA A 183 2.48 13.97 -11.05
N HIS A 184 1.61 13.18 -10.38
CA HIS A 184 1.75 11.74 -10.30
C HIS A 184 1.68 11.07 -11.69
N PHE A 185 0.64 11.38 -12.47
CA PHE A 185 0.44 10.79 -13.80
C PHE A 185 1.46 11.26 -14.84
N LYS A 186 2.03 12.47 -14.67
CA LYS A 186 3.13 12.96 -15.50
C LYS A 186 4.36 12.06 -15.44
N LYS A 187 4.60 11.36 -14.32
CA LYS A 187 5.70 10.38 -14.20
C LYS A 187 5.57 9.22 -15.19
N ALA A 188 4.34 8.91 -15.63
CA ALA A 188 4.03 7.91 -16.64
C ALA A 188 3.79 8.53 -18.04
N ASN A 189 4.18 9.78 -18.27
CA ASN A 189 3.91 10.54 -19.50
C ASN A 189 2.42 10.70 -19.83
N ILE A 190 1.55 10.66 -18.82
CA ILE A 190 0.10 10.90 -18.96
C ILE A 190 -0.22 12.33 -18.53
N THR A 191 -0.91 13.07 -19.39
CA THR A 191 -1.37 14.43 -19.07
C THR A 191 -2.84 14.40 -18.70
N LEU A 192 -3.15 14.74 -17.45
CA LEU A 192 -4.53 14.90 -17.00
C LEU A 192 -5.10 16.25 -17.42
N THR A 193 -6.35 16.24 -17.84
CA THR A 193 -7.16 17.41 -18.20
C THR A 193 -8.15 17.74 -17.09
N ARG A 194 -8.68 18.97 -17.10
CA ARG A 194 -9.71 19.39 -16.13
C ARG A 194 -11.01 18.58 -16.26
N SER A 195 -11.31 18.07 -17.45
CA SER A 195 -12.50 17.23 -17.70
C SER A 195 -12.37 15.81 -17.16
N ASP A 196 -11.15 15.36 -16.85
CA ASP A 196 -10.95 14.03 -16.27
C ASP A 196 -11.63 13.93 -14.91
N ARG A 197 -11.85 12.69 -14.47
CA ARG A 197 -12.61 12.39 -13.27
C ARG A 197 -11.86 11.40 -12.40
N ALA A 198 -12.01 11.56 -11.09
CA ALA A 198 -11.49 10.65 -10.09
C ALA A 198 -12.65 10.13 -9.22
N HIS A 199 -12.62 8.84 -8.95
CA HIS A 199 -13.52 8.15 -8.02
C HIS A 199 -12.87 8.08 -6.64
N PHE A 200 -13.69 8.33 -5.61
CA PHE A 200 -13.26 8.37 -4.22
C PHE A 200 -14.09 7.39 -3.40
N PRO A 201 -13.68 6.13 -3.27
CA PRO A 201 -14.40 5.15 -2.47
C PRO A 201 -14.59 5.62 -1.02
N PHE A 202 -13.56 6.19 -0.40
CA PHE A 202 -13.63 6.67 0.99
C PHE A 202 -13.43 8.19 1.06
N PHE A 203 -14.34 8.95 0.45
CA PHE A 203 -14.17 10.41 0.32
C PHE A 203 -14.11 11.16 1.66
N HIS A 204 -14.88 10.73 2.66
CA HIS A 204 -14.80 11.29 4.02
C HIS A 204 -13.44 11.07 4.66
N LEU A 205 -12.88 9.86 4.53
CA LEU A 205 -11.55 9.53 5.01
C LEU A 205 -10.47 10.29 4.22
N THR A 206 -10.65 10.44 2.90
CA THR A 206 -9.77 11.27 2.07
C THR A 206 -9.70 12.70 2.59
N ARG A 207 -10.84 13.33 2.91
CA ARG A 207 -10.87 14.66 3.52
C ARG A 207 -10.20 14.69 4.88
N ALA A 208 -10.44 13.68 5.72
CA ALA A 208 -9.83 13.62 7.05
C ALA A 208 -8.30 13.49 6.99
N VAL A 209 -7.78 12.67 6.07
CA VAL A 209 -6.33 12.54 5.83
C VAL A 209 -5.76 13.83 5.25
N VAL A 210 -6.43 14.47 4.31
CA VAL A 210 -6.02 15.78 3.78
C VAL A 210 -5.93 16.82 4.90
N ASN A 211 -6.98 16.97 5.71
CA ASN A 211 -6.98 17.92 6.82
C ASN A 211 -5.84 17.62 7.81
N TRP A 212 -5.58 16.34 8.10
CA TRP A 212 -4.45 15.93 8.95
C TRP A 212 -3.09 16.30 8.34
N ILE A 213 -2.88 16.06 7.04
CA ILE A 213 -1.66 16.45 6.32
C ILE A 213 -1.40 17.96 6.44
N GLU A 214 -2.44 18.78 6.38
CA GLU A 214 -2.32 20.23 6.46
C GLU A 214 -1.95 20.73 7.87
N MET A 215 -2.24 19.94 8.90
CA MET A 215 -2.03 20.31 10.31
C MET A 215 -0.70 19.83 10.90
N VAL A 216 -0.15 18.73 10.38
CA VAL A 216 1.08 18.14 10.92
C VAL A 216 2.34 18.92 10.53
N ASN A 217 3.39 18.78 11.34
CA ASN A 217 4.69 19.32 10.99
C ASN A 217 5.20 18.68 9.69
N SER A 218 5.68 19.50 8.77
CA SER A 218 6.07 19.04 7.44
C SER A 218 7.34 18.19 7.42
N THR A 219 8.28 18.41 8.36
CA THR A 219 9.45 17.54 8.53
C THR A 219 9.05 16.17 9.07
N ASP A 220 8.12 16.13 10.02
CA ASP A 220 7.56 14.89 10.54
C ASP A 220 6.80 14.12 9.45
N LEU A 221 6.03 14.82 8.61
CA LEU A 221 5.35 14.24 7.46
C LEU A 221 6.34 13.62 6.45
N TYR A 222 7.42 14.33 6.12
CA TYR A 222 8.45 13.80 5.22
C TYR A 222 9.10 12.53 5.80
N ASN A 223 9.47 12.56 7.08
CA ASN A 223 10.09 11.42 7.75
C ASN A 223 9.13 10.23 7.85
N PHE A 224 7.87 10.48 8.13
CA PHE A 224 6.82 9.47 8.14
C PHE A 224 6.62 8.84 6.75
N ILE A 225 6.52 9.63 5.68
CA ILE A 225 6.41 9.11 4.31
C ILE A 225 7.62 8.24 3.94
N GLY A 226 8.84 8.66 4.32
CA GLY A 226 10.03 7.85 4.09
C GLY A 226 10.02 6.52 4.85
N TRP A 227 9.53 6.54 6.10
CA TRP A 227 9.34 5.31 6.88
C TRP A 227 8.36 4.34 6.22
N LEU A 228 7.24 4.84 5.68
CA LEU A 228 6.28 4.01 4.95
C LEU A 228 6.87 3.33 3.71
N TRP A 229 7.79 4.00 2.99
CA TRP A 229 8.51 3.37 1.88
C TRP A 229 9.50 2.30 2.35
N ILE A 230 10.19 2.53 3.47
CA ILE A 230 11.07 1.53 4.10
C ILE A 230 10.26 0.29 4.51
N LEU A 231 9.08 0.48 5.13
CA LEU A 231 8.14 -0.59 5.47
C LEU A 231 7.58 -1.34 4.26
N ARG A 232 7.62 -0.79 3.05
CA ARG A 232 7.30 -1.55 1.83
C ARG A 232 8.49 -2.37 1.36
N TYR A 233 9.70 -1.86 1.57
CA TYR A 233 10.93 -2.53 1.16
C TYR A 233 11.27 -3.75 2.05
N ILE A 234 10.90 -3.74 3.34
CA ILE A 234 11.14 -4.85 4.28
C ILE A 234 10.72 -6.22 3.73
N ASN A 235 9.60 -6.30 2.99
CA ASN A 235 9.06 -7.57 2.53
C ASN A 235 9.97 -8.24 1.50
N VAL A 236 10.89 -7.49 0.91
CA VAL A 236 11.80 -7.95 -0.15
C VAL A 236 13.26 -7.65 0.18
N ALA A 237 13.53 -7.10 1.36
CA ALA A 237 14.87 -6.79 1.82
C ALA A 237 15.55 -8.05 2.37
N GLY A 238 16.84 -8.21 2.07
CA GLY A 238 17.75 -9.02 2.88
C GLY A 238 18.50 -8.14 3.88
N GLY A 239 19.57 -8.65 4.48
CA GLY A 239 20.55 -7.84 5.21
C GLY A 239 20.20 -7.44 6.64
N GLN A 240 20.84 -6.36 7.11
CA GLN A 240 20.70 -5.81 8.45
C GLN A 240 19.28 -5.29 8.73
N LEU A 241 18.61 -4.72 7.73
CA LEU A 241 17.22 -4.29 7.90
C LEU A 241 16.36 -5.49 8.29
N THR A 242 16.49 -6.60 7.55
CA THR A 242 15.75 -7.84 7.84
C THR A 242 16.09 -8.41 9.21
N GLN A 243 17.35 -8.36 9.63
CA GLN A 243 17.75 -8.75 10.99
C GLN A 243 17.05 -7.91 12.07
N TYR A 244 17.00 -6.58 11.93
CA TYR A 244 16.29 -5.73 12.90
C TYR A 244 14.80 -6.07 13.00
N PHE A 245 14.18 -6.47 11.89
CA PHE A 245 12.80 -6.89 11.89
C PHE A 245 12.60 -8.27 12.51
N GLU A 246 13.49 -9.24 12.22
CA GLU A 246 13.47 -10.55 12.87
C GLU A 246 13.65 -10.42 14.38
N GLU A 247 14.61 -9.61 14.84
CA GLU A 247 14.82 -9.28 16.25
C GLU A 247 13.56 -8.68 16.90
N PHE A 248 12.91 -7.73 16.22
CA PHE A 248 11.64 -7.17 16.67
C PHE A 248 10.57 -8.27 16.84
N GLU A 249 10.40 -9.15 15.86
CA GLU A 249 9.39 -10.21 15.91
C GLU A 249 9.71 -11.25 17.00
N GLU A 250 10.99 -11.58 17.18
CA GLU A 250 11.47 -12.48 18.22
C GLU A 250 11.27 -11.91 19.63
N ASN A 251 11.59 -10.63 19.83
CA ASN A 251 11.49 -9.96 21.12
C ASN A 251 10.03 -9.76 21.52
N THR A 252 9.16 -9.43 20.56
CA THR A 252 7.76 -9.09 20.85
C THR A 252 6.82 -10.29 20.81
N LYS A 253 7.21 -11.38 20.12
CA LYS A 253 6.29 -12.46 19.72
C LYS A 253 5.06 -11.86 19.02
N PHE A 254 5.30 -10.86 18.19
CA PHE A 254 4.33 -10.19 17.32
C PHE A 254 4.95 -10.12 15.93
N ARG A 255 4.22 -10.57 14.91
CA ARG A 255 4.72 -10.63 13.54
C ARG A 255 4.17 -9.46 12.74
N LEU A 256 5.07 -8.74 12.07
CA LEU A 256 4.71 -7.72 11.08
C LEU A 256 4.47 -8.36 9.71
N ARG A 257 5.09 -9.53 9.47
CA ARG A 257 4.99 -10.26 8.20
C ARG A 257 4.45 -11.67 8.44
N ASP A 258 3.80 -12.23 7.43
CA ASP A 258 3.45 -13.64 7.46
C ASP A 258 4.72 -14.50 7.43
N PRO A 259 4.82 -15.55 8.25
CA PRO A 259 5.97 -16.46 8.24
C PRO A 259 6.00 -17.20 6.91
N LYS A 260 7.00 -16.94 6.08
CA LYS A 260 7.17 -17.58 4.77
C LYS A 260 8.61 -18.03 4.58
N ALA A 261 8.80 -19.13 3.87
CA ALA A 261 10.14 -19.54 3.45
C ALA A 261 10.71 -18.46 2.50
N TRP A 262 12.03 -18.32 2.43
CA TRP A 262 12.63 -17.29 1.58
C TRP A 262 12.26 -17.46 0.10
N GLU A 263 12.09 -18.72 -0.33
CA GLU A 263 11.59 -19.09 -1.64
C GLU A 263 10.21 -18.50 -1.93
N ASP A 264 9.32 -18.50 -0.93
CA ASP A 264 7.98 -17.95 -1.04
C ASP A 264 8.01 -16.42 -0.99
N VAL A 265 8.88 -15.83 -0.16
CA VAL A 265 9.09 -14.37 -0.13
C VAL A 265 9.56 -13.86 -1.48
N CYS A 266 10.53 -14.54 -2.09
CA CYS A 266 11.02 -14.20 -3.42
C CYS A 266 9.96 -14.40 -4.51
N LEU A 267 9.07 -15.39 -4.35
CA LEU A 267 7.96 -15.58 -5.28
C LEU A 267 6.94 -14.47 -5.14
N ASP A 268 6.52 -14.15 -3.91
CA ASP A 268 5.58 -13.07 -3.62
C ASP A 268 6.11 -11.71 -4.09
N ALA A 269 7.41 -11.45 -3.93
CA ALA A 269 8.04 -10.22 -4.41
C ALA A 269 7.89 -10.01 -5.93
N LEU A 270 7.79 -11.11 -6.68
CA LEU A 270 7.78 -11.11 -8.15
C LEU A 270 6.41 -11.45 -8.74
N VAL A 271 5.53 -12.10 -7.96
CA VAL A 271 4.30 -12.71 -8.46
C VAL A 271 3.15 -12.29 -7.53
N THR A 272 2.87 -10.99 -7.52
CA THR A 272 1.59 -10.46 -7.03
C THR A 272 0.73 -10.03 -8.20
N ASP A 273 -0.58 -9.94 -8.01
CA ASP A 273 -1.52 -9.42 -9.01
C ASP A 273 -1.16 -7.99 -9.49
N GLU A 274 -0.36 -7.25 -8.70
CA GLU A 274 0.13 -5.91 -9.00
C GLU A 274 1.50 -5.90 -9.73
N THR A 275 2.21 -7.03 -9.75
CA THR A 275 3.52 -7.13 -10.40
C THR A 275 3.41 -7.43 -11.88
N THR A 276 4.29 -6.81 -12.68
CA THR A 276 4.42 -7.07 -14.11
C THR A 276 4.86 -8.50 -14.44
N MET A 277 5.34 -9.24 -13.45
CA MET A 277 5.87 -10.59 -13.56
C MET A 277 4.84 -11.69 -13.24
N TYR A 278 3.63 -11.33 -12.80
CA TYR A 278 2.55 -12.29 -12.57
C TYR A 278 2.18 -13.10 -13.82
N ALA A 279 1.82 -12.43 -14.92
CA ALA A 279 1.40 -13.11 -16.15
C ALA A 279 2.44 -14.11 -16.69
N PRO A 280 3.74 -13.77 -16.81
CA PRO A 280 4.75 -14.74 -17.23
C PRO A 280 5.01 -15.86 -16.22
N ALA A 281 4.88 -15.60 -14.91
CA ALA A 281 4.97 -16.64 -13.88
C ALA A 281 3.76 -17.59 -13.91
N ALA A 282 2.55 -17.06 -14.08
CA ALA A 282 1.33 -17.82 -14.26
C ALA A 282 1.41 -18.70 -15.52
N ASN A 283 1.99 -18.19 -16.61
CA ASN A 283 2.20 -18.99 -17.81
C ASN A 283 3.07 -20.23 -17.55
N LEU A 284 4.16 -20.10 -16.79
CA LEU A 284 4.99 -21.25 -16.36
C LEU A 284 4.18 -22.29 -15.59
N TYR A 285 3.32 -21.83 -14.68
CA TYR A 285 2.46 -22.72 -13.90
C TYR A 285 1.45 -23.45 -14.80
N LEU A 286 0.77 -22.71 -15.68
CA LEU A 286 -0.24 -23.26 -16.58
C LEU A 286 0.34 -24.27 -17.56
N GLU A 287 1.51 -23.99 -18.15
CA GLU A 287 2.20 -24.92 -19.06
C GLU A 287 2.49 -26.27 -18.39
N LYS A 288 2.82 -26.26 -17.10
CA LYS A 288 3.22 -27.45 -16.36
C LYS A 288 2.04 -28.20 -15.73
N TYR A 289 1.05 -27.47 -15.21
CA TYR A 289 0.01 -28.04 -14.35
C TYR A 289 -1.42 -27.93 -14.91
N PHE A 290 -1.66 -27.11 -15.94
CA PHE A 290 -3.00 -26.89 -16.48
C PHE A 290 -3.09 -27.27 -17.97
N THR A 291 -3.23 -28.57 -18.22
CA THR A 291 -3.34 -29.10 -19.58
C THR A 291 -4.63 -28.66 -20.28
N PRO A 292 -4.71 -28.70 -21.62
CA PRO A 292 -5.94 -28.41 -22.35
C PRO A 292 -7.16 -29.23 -21.89
N GLY A 293 -6.95 -30.47 -21.43
CA GLY A 293 -8.01 -31.31 -20.88
C GLY A 293 -8.60 -30.76 -19.58
N GLU A 294 -7.77 -30.23 -18.69
CA GLU A 294 -8.22 -29.59 -17.44
C GLU A 294 -9.01 -28.32 -17.71
N LYS A 295 -8.65 -27.55 -18.74
CA LYS A 295 -9.44 -26.40 -19.20
C LYS A 295 -10.86 -26.80 -19.60
N ILE A 296 -11.02 -27.91 -20.35
CA ILE A 296 -12.33 -28.39 -20.77
C ILE A 296 -13.17 -28.83 -19.56
N LYS A 297 -12.57 -29.57 -18.62
CA LYS A 297 -13.24 -29.99 -17.38
C LYS A 297 -13.72 -28.79 -16.56
N ALA A 298 -12.85 -27.81 -16.33
CA ALA A 298 -13.18 -26.60 -15.59
C ALA A 298 -14.32 -25.81 -16.26
N LEU A 299 -14.27 -25.64 -17.59
CA LEU A 299 -15.34 -24.97 -18.34
C LEU A 299 -16.68 -25.70 -18.23
N ASN A 300 -16.67 -27.04 -18.24
CA ASN A 300 -17.89 -27.82 -18.05
C ASN A 300 -18.44 -27.68 -16.62
N MET A 301 -17.57 -27.65 -15.59
CA MET A 301 -18.00 -27.37 -14.21
C MET A 301 -18.65 -25.98 -14.10
N VAL A 302 -18.03 -24.95 -14.67
CA VAL A 302 -18.59 -23.58 -14.68
C VAL A 302 -19.96 -23.55 -15.36
N ARG A 303 -20.12 -24.20 -16.51
CA ARG A 303 -21.42 -24.30 -17.20
C ARG A 303 -22.48 -25.00 -16.36
N ASN A 304 -22.12 -26.08 -15.68
CA ASN A 304 -23.02 -26.81 -14.80
C ASN A 304 -23.44 -25.95 -13.59
N ILE A 305 -22.48 -25.27 -12.95
CA ILE A 305 -22.75 -24.34 -11.84
C ILE A 305 -23.69 -23.21 -12.32
N GLN A 306 -23.41 -22.62 -13.48
CA GLN A 306 -24.24 -21.57 -14.05
C GLN A 306 -25.69 -22.06 -14.28
N ALA A 307 -25.87 -23.26 -14.84
CA ALA A 307 -27.19 -23.85 -15.07
C ALA A 307 -27.96 -24.12 -13.75
N GLN A 308 -27.26 -24.62 -12.72
CA GLN A 308 -27.85 -24.84 -11.40
C GLN A 308 -28.21 -23.52 -10.72
N LEU A 309 -27.36 -22.50 -10.83
CA LEU A 309 -27.63 -21.17 -10.28
C LEU A 309 -28.88 -20.55 -10.91
N VAL A 310 -29.00 -20.60 -12.25
CA VAL A 310 -30.20 -20.12 -12.96
C VAL A 310 -31.45 -20.87 -12.49
N THR A 311 -31.35 -22.18 -12.32
CA THR A 311 -32.46 -23.01 -11.83
C THR A 311 -32.87 -22.62 -10.41
N LEU A 312 -31.89 -22.42 -9.52
CA LEU A 312 -32.13 -22.00 -8.14
C LEU A 312 -32.77 -20.62 -8.08
N VAL A 313 -32.26 -19.65 -8.85
CA VAL A 313 -32.82 -18.30 -8.96
C VAL A 313 -34.28 -18.34 -9.42
N ASN A 314 -34.58 -19.11 -10.48
CA ASN A 314 -35.94 -19.19 -11.05
C ASN A 314 -36.95 -19.89 -10.13
N LYS A 315 -36.49 -20.79 -9.26
CA LYS A 315 -37.34 -21.53 -8.32
C LYS A 315 -37.44 -20.85 -6.95
N ASN A 316 -36.79 -19.71 -6.75
CA ASN A 316 -36.67 -19.09 -5.45
C ASN A 316 -37.91 -18.23 -5.10
N PRO A 317 -38.73 -18.62 -4.12
CA PRO A 317 -40.02 -17.97 -3.86
C PRO A 317 -39.91 -16.55 -3.28
N TRP A 318 -38.76 -16.15 -2.72
CA TRP A 318 -38.58 -14.80 -2.17
C TRP A 318 -38.07 -13.77 -3.19
N MET A 319 -37.63 -14.20 -4.38
CA MET A 319 -37.22 -13.31 -5.46
C MET A 319 -38.37 -13.12 -6.44
N ASN A 320 -38.82 -11.87 -6.60
CA ASN A 320 -39.88 -11.55 -7.55
C ASN A 320 -39.38 -11.76 -9.00
N THR A 321 -40.23 -12.27 -9.89
CA THR A 321 -39.84 -12.68 -11.26
C THR A 321 -39.28 -11.55 -12.15
N ARG A 322 -39.43 -10.28 -11.74
CA ARG A 322 -38.80 -9.11 -12.38
C ARG A 322 -37.33 -8.88 -12.00
N ALA A 323 -36.82 -9.51 -10.95
CA ALA A 323 -35.43 -9.36 -10.52
C ALA A 323 -34.44 -10.25 -11.30
N GLY A 324 -34.93 -11.15 -12.16
CA GLY A 324 -34.14 -12.09 -12.97
C GLY A 324 -34.10 -11.80 -14.47
N LYS A 325 -34.54 -10.61 -14.92
CA LYS A 325 -34.43 -10.16 -16.33
C LYS A 325 -33.36 -9.10 -16.50
#